data_AF-A0A1C6GQI6-F1
#
_entry.id   AF-A0A1C6GQI6-F1
#
_cell.length_a   1.000
_cell.length_b   1.000
_cell.length_c   1.000
_cell.angle_alpha   90.00
_cell.angle_beta   90.00
_cell.angle_gamma   90.00
#
_symmetry.space_group_name_H-M   'P 1'
#
loop_
_entity.id
_entity.type
_entity.pdbx_description
1 polymer ?
#
loop_
_entity_poly.entity_id
_entity_poly.type
_entity_poly.pdbx_seq_one_letter_code
_entity_poly.pdbx_strand_id
1 'polypeptide(L)'
;MIAVLFLTVSELWEIPVALFLSERFGMIVNLFVCLFITVSGVIISQTRIWYALVSAIPMRMMCPLLHVLPNGLAAEAGNPLLDTGVIVPGMCLSIIWFVFVTVLFLKWFERREVK
;
A
#
# COMPACT_ATOMS: atom_id res chain seq x y z
N MET A 1 -4.93 -2.70 18.05
CA MET A 1 -6.19 -2.99 17.33
C MET A 1 -6.49 -1.95 16.25
N ILE A 2 -6.50 -0.65 16.56
CA ILE A 2 -6.73 0.42 15.56
C ILE A 2 -5.70 0.37 14.42
N ALA A 3 -4.40 0.33 14.72
CA ALA A 3 -3.35 0.27 13.69
C ALA A 3 -3.52 -0.90 12.70
N VAL A 4 -3.97 -2.07 13.20
CA VAL A 4 -4.25 -3.25 12.37
C VAL A 4 -5.37 -2.95 11.38
N LEU A 5 -6.47 -2.34 11.83
CA LEU A 5 -7.58 -1.98 10.94
C LEU A 5 -7.15 -1.00 9.84
N PHE A 6 -6.38 0.03 10.21
CA PHE A 6 -5.86 1.00 9.25
C PHE A 6 -4.93 0.34 8.24
N LEU A 7 -3.99 -0.48 8.71
CA LEU A 7 -3.06 -1.23 7.85
C LEU A 7 -3.82 -2.14 6.90
N THR A 8 -4.76 -2.95 7.40
CA THR A 8 -5.57 -3.87 6.57
C THR A 8 -6.30 -3.11 5.47
N VAL A 9 -7.01 -2.03 5.80
CA VAL A 9 -7.74 -1.23 4.79
C VAL A 9 -6.77 -0.62 3.78
N SER A 10 -5.62 -0.12 4.24
CA SER A 10 -4.66 0.54 3.38
C SER A 10 -3.92 -0.39 2.41
N GLU A 11 -3.94 -1.71 2.65
CA GLU A 11 -3.29 -2.73 1.81
C GLU A 11 -4.27 -3.49 0.91
N LEU A 12 -5.58 -3.23 0.98
CA LEU A 12 -6.59 -3.94 0.18
C LEU A 12 -6.37 -3.83 -1.35
N TRP A 13 -5.71 -2.75 -1.79
CA TRP A 13 -5.37 -2.54 -3.20
C TRP A 13 -4.43 -3.62 -3.75
N GLU A 14 -3.63 -4.29 -2.91
CA GLU A 14 -2.66 -5.30 -3.36
C GLU A 14 -3.36 -6.57 -3.87
N ILE A 15 -4.50 -6.94 -3.29
CA ILE A 15 -5.26 -8.15 -3.65
C ILE A 15 -5.61 -8.21 -5.15
N PRO A 16 -6.29 -7.20 -5.74
CA PRO A 16 -6.63 -7.23 -7.16
C PRO A 16 -5.39 -7.16 -8.06
N VAL A 17 -4.31 -6.47 -7.65
CA VAL A 17 -3.03 -6.45 -8.40
C VAL A 17 -2.40 -7.83 -8.42
N ALA A 18 -2.28 -8.47 -7.26
CA ALA A 18 -1.64 -9.77 -7.10
C ALA A 18 -2.41 -10.87 -7.86
N LEU A 19 -3.74 -10.83 -7.82
CA LEU A 19 -4.59 -11.73 -8.58
C LEU A 19 -4.34 -11.60 -10.10
N PHE A 20 -4.32 -10.36 -10.60
CA PHE A 20 -4.05 -10.08 -12.01
C PHE A 20 -2.64 -10.55 -12.44
N LEU A 21 -1.62 -10.22 -11.66
CA LEU A 21 -0.23 -10.59 -11.96
C LEU A 21 -0.05 -12.11 -11.94
N SER A 22 -0.63 -12.78 -10.95
CA SER A 22 -0.58 -14.24 -10.83
C SER A 22 -1.26 -14.92 -12.02
N GLU A 23 -2.44 -14.45 -12.43
CA GLU A 23 -3.18 -15.02 -13.57
C GLU A 23 -2.46 -14.76 -14.91
N ARG A 24 -1.88 -13.58 -15.09
CA ARG A 24 -1.27 -13.20 -16.37
C ARG A 24 0.16 -13.69 -16.55
N PHE A 25 0.96 -13.69 -15.49
CA PHE A 25 2.41 -13.93 -15.53
C PHE A 25 2.87 -15.08 -14.62
N GLY A 26 1.98 -15.64 -13.81
CA GLY A 26 2.29 -16.71 -12.86
C GLY A 26 2.74 -16.21 -11.49
N MET A 27 2.72 -17.12 -10.51
CA MET A 27 2.95 -16.82 -9.10
C MET A 27 4.38 -16.32 -8.80
N ILE A 28 5.41 -16.87 -9.46
CA ILE A 28 6.81 -16.48 -9.22
C ILE A 28 7.03 -15.01 -9.57
N VAL A 29 6.56 -14.58 -10.75
CA VAL A 29 6.67 -13.19 -11.19
C VAL A 29 5.90 -12.27 -10.24
N ASN A 30 4.70 -12.66 -9.84
CA ASN A 30 3.91 -11.91 -8.87
C ASN A 30 4.68 -11.65 -7.56
N LEU A 31 5.32 -12.67 -6.99
CA LEU A 31 6.09 -12.53 -5.74
C LEU A 31 7.24 -11.53 -5.87
N PHE A 32 8.01 -11.60 -6.97
CA PHE A 32 9.11 -10.65 -7.19
C PHE A 32 8.61 -9.22 -7.37
N VAL A 33 7.48 -9.03 -8.07
CA VAL A 33 6.88 -7.72 -8.27
C VAL A 33 6.34 -7.15 -6.95
N CYS A 34 5.60 -7.94 -6.16
CA CYS A 34 5.15 -7.54 -4.82
C CYS A 34 6.33 -7.16 -3.93
N LEU A 35 7.38 -7.99 -3.89
CA LEU A 35 8.58 -7.69 -3.11
C LEU A 35 9.21 -6.35 -3.54
N PHE A 36 9.37 -6.14 -4.84
CA PHE A 36 9.95 -4.91 -5.38
C PHE A 36 9.10 -3.68 -5.02
N ILE A 37 7.77 -3.78 -5.16
CA ILE A 37 6.84 -2.70 -4.80
C ILE A 37 6.93 -2.39 -3.31
N THR A 38 6.91 -3.41 -2.45
CA THR A 38 6.99 -3.23 -0.99
C THR A 38 8.31 -2.60 -0.56
N VAL A 39 9.45 -3.07 -1.07
CA VAL A 39 10.76 -2.47 -0.77
C VAL A 39 10.84 -1.03 -1.24
N SER A 40 10.33 -0.75 -2.45
CA SER A 40 10.23 0.62 -2.97
C SER A 40 9.33 1.50 -2.08
N GLY A 41 8.22 0.94 -1.58
CA GLY A 41 7.30 1.59 -0.65
C GLY A 41 7.99 2.02 0.65
N VAL A 42 8.79 1.14 1.24
CA VAL A 42 9.56 1.45 2.45
C VAL A 42 10.49 2.64 2.23
N ILE A 43 11.22 2.67 1.11
CA ILE A 43 12.16 3.75 0.79
C ILE A 43 11.41 5.07 0.53
N ILE A 44 10.37 5.02 -0.30
CA ILE A 44 9.63 6.22 -0.72
C ILE A 44 8.81 6.83 0.43
N SER A 45 8.34 6.02 1.39
CA SER A 45 7.56 6.48 2.54
C SER A 45 8.28 7.51 3.41
N GLN A 46 9.62 7.51 3.39
CA GLN A 46 10.43 8.47 4.15
C GLN A 46 10.54 9.84 3.47
N THR A 47 10.15 9.93 2.20
CA THR A 47 10.29 11.13 1.37
C THR A 47 9.01 11.99 1.35
N ARG A 48 9.10 13.18 0.75
CA ARG A 48 7.93 14.08 0.56
C ARG A 48 6.93 13.58 -0.48
N ILE A 49 7.33 12.62 -1.33
CA ILE A 49 6.53 12.07 -2.42
C ILE A 49 5.88 10.73 -2.05
N TRP A 50 5.71 10.46 -0.75
CA TRP A 50 5.15 9.21 -0.22
C TRP A 50 3.78 8.84 -0.81
N TYR A 51 3.00 9.83 -1.27
CA TYR A 51 1.69 9.62 -1.91
C TYR A 51 1.78 9.12 -3.36
N ALA A 52 2.97 9.15 -4.00
CA ALA A 52 3.15 8.76 -5.39
C ALA A 52 3.10 7.24 -5.60
N LEU A 53 3.51 6.47 -4.58
CA LEU A 53 3.48 5.01 -4.61
C LEU A 53 2.49 4.51 -3.54
N VAL A 54 1.48 3.75 -3.97
CA VAL A 54 0.43 3.27 -3.07
C VAL A 54 0.97 2.43 -1.90
N SER A 55 2.04 1.66 -2.12
CA SER A 55 2.72 0.87 -1.07
C SER A 55 3.48 1.72 -0.03
N ALA A 56 3.84 2.97 -0.36
CA ALA A 56 4.51 3.87 0.59
C ALA A 56 3.52 4.52 1.59
N ILE A 57 2.24 4.58 1.24
CA ILE A 57 1.16 5.18 2.04
C ILE A 57 0.97 4.44 3.39
N PRO A 58 0.75 3.11 3.44
CA PRO A 58 0.62 2.38 4.70
C PRO A 58 1.85 2.53 5.58
N MET A 59 3.05 2.43 4.98
CA MET A 59 4.33 2.58 5.69
C MET A 59 4.45 3.96 6.36
N ARG A 60 4.03 5.04 5.69
CA ARG A 60 4.00 6.40 6.27
C ARG A 60 2.95 6.54 7.37
N MET A 61 1.74 6.02 7.16
CA MET A 61 0.64 6.13 8.13
C MET A 61 0.89 5.35 9.41
N MET A 62 1.62 4.23 9.32
CA MET A 62 1.93 3.41 10.49
C MET A 62 2.98 4.05 11.40
N CYS A 63 3.83 4.95 10.91
CA CYS A 63 4.83 5.64 11.73
C CYS A 63 4.24 6.34 12.97
N PRO A 64 3.25 7.26 12.83
CA PRO A 64 2.63 7.91 13.99
C PRO A 64 1.77 6.96 14.84
N LEU A 65 1.25 5.87 14.26
CA LEU A 65 0.39 4.92 14.97
C LEU A 65 1.17 3.93 15.84
N LEU A 66 2.32 3.46 15.34
CA LEU A 66 3.14 2.45 15.99
C LEU A 66 4.36 3.04 16.71
N HIS A 67 4.69 4.31 16.48
CA HIS A 67 5.95 4.93 16.90
C HIS A 67 7.19 4.15 16.40
N VAL A 68 7.08 3.58 15.19
CA VAL A 68 8.14 2.81 14.53
C VAL A 68 8.36 3.38 13.12
N LEU A 69 9.62 3.61 12.78
CA LEU A 69 10.04 4.10 11.47
C LEU A 69 9.92 2.99 10.42
N PRO A 70 9.84 3.30 9.12
CA PRO A 70 9.68 2.28 8.07
C PRO A 70 10.84 1.27 8.00
N ASN A 71 11.99 1.61 8.57
CA ASN A 71 13.15 0.72 8.68
C ASN A 71 13.14 -0.18 9.94
N GLY A 72 12.09 -0.11 10.76
CA GLY A 72 11.91 -0.91 11.97
C GLY A 72 12.50 -0.32 13.26
N LEU A 73 13.14 0.86 13.20
CA LEU A 73 13.64 1.53 14.40
C LEU A 73 12.52 2.24 15.16
N ALA A 74 12.63 2.32 16.49
CA ALA A 74 11.73 3.16 17.29
C ALA A 74 11.90 4.64 16.89
N ALA A 75 10.79 5.35 16.76
CA ALA A 75 10.80 6.76 16.39
C ALA A 75 11.02 7.64 17.63
N GLU A 76 12.01 8.53 17.56
CA GLU A 76 12.24 9.52 18.62
C GLU A 76 11.16 10.62 18.63
N ALA A 77 10.91 11.19 19.81
CA ALA A 77 9.97 12.30 19.96
C ALA A 77 10.41 13.51 19.11
N GLY A 78 9.50 14.06 18.32
CA GLY A 78 9.78 15.17 17.40
C GLY A 78 10.23 14.76 16.00
N ASN A 79 10.29 13.45 15.70
CA ASN A 79 10.58 12.99 14.35
C ASN A 79 9.47 13.43 13.36
N PRO A 80 9.79 14.05 12.21
CA PRO A 80 8.80 14.47 11.21
C PRO A 80 7.91 13.34 10.65
N LEU A 81 8.32 12.08 10.79
CA LEU A 81 7.53 10.90 10.42
C LEU A 81 6.39 10.60 11.38
N LEU A 82 6.37 11.22 12.57
CA LEU A 82 5.32 11.05 13.58
C LEU A 82 4.15 12.05 13.43
N ASP A 83 4.07 12.76 12.31
CA ASP A 83 2.94 13.64 12.04
C ASP A 83 1.66 12.83 11.81
N THR A 84 0.72 12.91 12.75
CA THR A 84 -0.60 12.26 12.66
C THR A 84 -1.47 12.82 11.53
N GLY A 85 -1.14 14.01 11.01
CA GLY A 85 -1.84 14.64 9.89
C GLY A 85 -1.81 13.82 8.60
N VAL A 86 -0.91 12.84 8.47
CA VAL A 86 -0.80 11.95 7.30
C VAL A 86 -1.83 10.82 7.29
N ILE A 87 -2.46 10.50 8.43
CA ILE A 87 -3.34 9.33 8.57
C ILE A 87 -4.62 9.48 7.74
N VAL A 88 -5.30 10.62 7.88
CA VAL A 88 -6.54 10.90 7.13
C VAL A 88 -6.29 10.95 5.61
N PRO A 89 -5.35 11.76 5.08
CA PRO A 89 -5.11 11.81 3.64
C PRO A 89 -4.59 10.48 3.10
N GLY A 90 -3.74 9.77 3.85
CA GLY A 90 -3.27 8.44 3.45
C GLY A 90 -4.42 7.43 3.34
N MET A 91 -5.35 7.43 4.30
CA MET A 91 -6.52 6.54 4.26
C MET A 91 -7.42 6.84 3.07
N CYS A 92 -7.69 8.12 2.79
CA CYS A 92 -8.46 8.51 1.61
C CYS A 92 -7.78 8.06 0.31
N LEU A 93 -6.46 8.25 0.19
CA LEU A 93 -5.70 7.83 -0.98
C LEU A 93 -5.72 6.31 -1.16
N SER A 94 -5.56 5.53 -0.09
CA SER A 94 -5.63 4.06 -0.14
C SER A 94 -7.00 3.57 -0.62
N ILE A 95 -8.10 4.18 -0.13
CA ILE A 95 -9.46 3.81 -0.57
C ILE A 95 -9.66 4.15 -2.05
N ILE A 96 -9.23 5.34 -2.50
CA ILE A 96 -9.31 5.74 -3.91
C ILE A 96 -8.55 4.75 -4.79
N TRP A 97 -7.32 4.38 -4.39
CA TRP A 97 -6.51 3.41 -5.11
C TRP A 97 -7.16 2.03 -5.15
N PHE A 98 -7.67 1.55 -4.02
CA PHE A 98 -8.36 0.27 -3.94
C PHE A 98 -9.55 0.21 -4.91
N VAL A 99 -10.42 1.23 -4.90
CA VAL A 99 -11.58 1.30 -5.81
C VAL A 99 -11.10 1.36 -7.26
N PHE A 100 -10.12 2.20 -7.58
CA PHE A 100 -9.59 2.34 -8.94
C PHE A 100 -9.04 1.01 -9.49
N VAL A 101 -8.17 0.36 -8.74
CA VAL A 101 -7.52 -0.90 -9.13
C VAL A 101 -8.54 -2.03 -9.24
N THR A 102 -9.47 -2.11 -8.29
CA THR A 102 -10.55 -3.11 -8.30
C THR A 102 -11.41 -2.96 -9.55
N VAL A 103 -11.88 -1.76 -9.86
CA VAL A 103 -12.69 -1.50 -11.07
C VAL A 103 -11.90 -1.81 -12.35
N LEU A 104 -10.62 -1.45 -12.39
CA LEU A 104 -9.75 -1.72 -13.54
C LEU A 104 -9.61 -3.21 -13.81
N PHE A 105 -9.33 -4.01 -12.77
CA PHE A 105 -9.13 -5.45 -12.95
C PHE A 105 -10.44 -6.23 -13.07
N LEU A 106 -11.52 -5.83 -12.40
CA LEU A 106 -12.85 -6.43 -12.61
C LEU A 106 -13.25 -6.34 -14.09
N LYS A 107 -13.12 -5.16 -14.71
CA LYS A 107 -13.40 -4.99 -16.15
C LYS A 107 -12.48 -5.82 -17.04
N TRP A 108 -11.25 -6.08 -16.60
CA TRP A 108 -10.32 -6.92 -17.33
C TRP A 108 -10.70 -8.41 -17.24
N PHE A 109 -11.14 -8.87 -16.07
CA PHE A 109 -11.60 -10.24 -15.84
C PHE A 109 -12.94 -10.52 -16.53
N GLU A 110 -13.92 -9.61 -16.48
CA GLU A 110 -15.21 -9.74 -17.19
C GLU A 110 -15.02 -10.02 -18.69
N ARG A 111 -14.05 -9.36 -19.34
CA ARG A 111 -13.73 -9.60 -20.76
C ARG A 111 -13.21 -11.01 -21.06
N ARG A 112 -12.81 -11.77 -20.04
CA ARG A 112 -12.34 -13.16 -20.17
C ARG A 112 -13.39 -14.21 -19.83
N GLU A 113 -14.42 -13.85 -19.06
CA GLU A 113 -15.57 -14.73 -18.76
C GLU A 113 -16.57 -14.85 -19.91
N VAL A 114 -16.49 -13.96 -20.92
CA VAL A 114 -17.19 -14.16 -22.20
C VAL A 114 -16.41 -15.18 -23.04
N LYS A 115 -16.54 -16.46 -22.68
CA LYS A 115 -16.21 -17.61 -23.54
C LYS A 115 -17.31 -18.64 -23.47
#